data_AF-A0A229VUY4-F1
#
_entry.id   AF-A0A229VUY4-F1
#
_cell.length_a   1.000
_cell.length_b   1.000
_cell.length_c   1.000
_cell.angle_alpha   90.00
_cell.angle_beta   90.00
_cell.angle_gamma   90.00
#
_symmetry.space_group_name_H-M   'P 1'
#
loop_
_entity.id
_entity.type
_entity.pdbx_description
1 polymer ?
#
loop_
_entity_poly.entity_id
_entity_poly.type
_entity_poly.pdbx_seq_one_letter_code
_entity_poly.pdbx_strand_id
1 'polypeptide(L)' 'MASAMHDTGTVTAETADGPVDISSEFPRLAGLDGHSFDEQIAAYRSVLDQLKAELDGLRVES' A
#
# COMPACT_ATOMS: atom_id res chain seq x y z
N MET A 1 14.26 -31.17 0.96
CA MET A 1 14.37 -29.83 1.57
C MET A 1 13.54 -28.90 0.71
N ALA A 2 12.34 -28.56 1.14
CA ALA A 2 11.50 -27.60 0.43
C ALA A 2 11.98 -26.20 0.82
N SER A 3 12.69 -25.53 -0.07
CA SER A 3 12.93 -24.10 0.07
C SER A 3 11.57 -23.42 -0.10
N ALA A 4 11.04 -22.86 0.98
CA ALA A 4 10.02 -21.84 0.87
C ALA A 4 10.65 -20.72 0.04
N MET A 5 10.21 -20.59 -1.21
CA MET A 5 10.42 -19.37 -1.97
C MET A 5 9.79 -18.29 -1.09
N HIS A 6 10.62 -17.44 -0.48
CA HIS A 6 10.14 -16.18 0.06
C HIS A 6 9.47 -15.49 -1.10
N ASP A 7 8.13 -15.52 -1.09
CA ASP A 7 7.31 -14.71 -1.95
C ASP A 7 7.80 -13.28 -1.75
N THR A 8 8.40 -12.73 -2.79
CA THR A 8 9.07 -11.44 -2.75
C THR A 8 8.02 -10.35 -2.57
N GLY A 9 7.68 -10.07 -1.30
CA GLY A 9 7.30 -8.76 -0.79
C GLY A 9 6.11 -8.06 -1.43
N THR A 10 5.23 -8.76 -2.13
CA THR A 10 4.03 -8.13 -2.69
C THR A 10 3.00 -7.99 -1.59
N VAL A 11 2.78 -6.77 -1.09
CA VAL A 11 1.71 -6.53 -0.12
C VAL A 11 0.40 -6.56 -0.90
N THR A 12 -0.34 -7.65 -0.76
CA THR A 12 -1.65 -7.82 -1.40
C THR A 12 -2.76 -7.57 -0.39
N ALA A 13 -3.79 -6.83 -0.81
CA ALA A 13 -5.03 -6.67 -0.05
C ALA A 13 -6.14 -7.47 -0.73
N GLU A 14 -6.93 -8.21 0.06
CA GLU A 14 -8.18 -8.76 -0.44
C GLU A 14 -9.26 -7.66 -0.44
N THR A 15 -9.85 -7.44 -1.61
CA THR A 15 -10.95 -6.50 -1.80
C THR A 15 -12.20 -7.24 -2.29
N ALA A 16 -13.35 -6.54 -2.35
CA ALA A 16 -14.59 -7.11 -2.86
C ALA A 16 -14.48 -7.55 -4.34
N ASP A 17 -13.56 -6.94 -5.10
CA ASP A 17 -13.34 -7.19 -6.53
C ASP A 17 -12.17 -8.15 -6.79
N GLY A 18 -11.54 -8.67 -5.72
CA GLY A 18 -10.42 -9.62 -5.78
C GLY A 18 -9.15 -9.11 -5.11
N PRO A 19 -8.05 -9.89 -5.21
CA PRO A 19 -6.76 -9.48 -4.67
C PRO A 19 -6.19 -8.32 -5.48
N VAL A 20 -5.76 -7.28 -4.76
CA VAL A 20 -5.10 -6.10 -5.33
C VAL A 20 -3.66 -6.04 -4.84
N ASP A 21 -2.74 -5.80 -5.76
CA ASP A 21 -1.35 -5.51 -5.44
C ASP A 21 -1.22 -4.05 -4.99
N ILE A 22 -1.08 -3.83 -3.68
CA ILE A 22 -1.01 -2.50 -3.08
C ILE A 22 0.24 -1.76 -3.57
N SER A 23 1.34 -2.46 -3.80
CA SER A 23 2.60 -1.91 -4.32
C SER A 23 2.46 -1.39 -5.75
N SER A 24 1.58 -2.01 -6.56
CA SER A 24 1.25 -1.55 -7.91
C SER A 24 0.36 -0.31 -7.87
N GLU A 25 -0.68 -0.31 -7.03
CA GLU A 25 -1.62 0.81 -6.91
C GLU A 25 -0.98 2.04 -6.25
N PHE A 26 -0.07 1.80 -5.30
CA PHE A 26 0.64 2.84 -4.56
C PHE A 26 2.15 2.65 -4.70
N PRO A 27 2.77 3.16 -5.78
CA PRO A 27 4.20 3.02 -6.04
C PRO A 27 5.10 3.54 -4.90
N ARG A 28 4.59 4.45 -4.06
CA ARG A 28 5.29 4.96 -2.86
C ARG A 28 5.46 3.90 -1.77
N LEU A 29 4.68 2.83 -1.80
CA LEU A 29 4.78 1.71 -0.86
C LEU A 29 5.67 0.58 -1.41
N ALA A 30 6.08 0.66 -2.67
CA ALA A 30 6.93 -0.35 -3.28
C ALA A 30 8.35 -0.34 -2.66
N GLY A 31 8.88 -1.52 -2.35
CA GLY A 31 10.25 -1.68 -1.85
C GLY A 31 10.46 -1.22 -0.40
N LEU A 32 9.40 -1.04 0.38
CA LEU A 32 9.48 -0.64 1.78
C LEU A 32 10.01 -1.74 2.73
N ASP A 33 10.11 -2.99 2.28
CA ASP A 33 10.53 -4.13 3.09
C ASP A 33 11.95 -3.99 3.68
N GLY A 34 12.80 -3.17 3.05
CA GLY A 34 14.16 -2.88 3.54
C GLY A 34 14.24 -1.70 4.51
N HIS A 35 13.15 -1.00 4.74
CA HIS A 35 13.09 0.19 5.58
C HIS A 35 12.72 -0.14 7.03
N SER A 36 13.04 0.77 7.94
CA SER A 36 12.64 0.66 9.34
C SER A 36 11.12 0.68 9.48
N PHE A 37 10.59 0.07 10.54
CA PHE A 37 9.14 0.02 10.78
C PHE A 37 8.50 1.41 10.84
N ASP A 38 9.21 2.40 11.39
CA ASP A 38 8.75 3.78 11.46
C ASP A 38 8.66 4.42 10.07
N GLU A 39 9.62 4.17 9.18
CA GLU A 39 9.59 4.62 7.79
C GLU A 39 8.46 3.96 7.00
N GLN A 40 8.23 2.67 7.22
CA GLN A 40 7.09 1.97 6.63
C GLN A 40 5.77 2.63 7.08
N ILE A 41 5.58 2.83 8.38
CA ILE A 41 4.38 3.50 8.92
C ILE A 41 4.21 4.91 8.33
N ALA A 42 5.29 5.68 8.23
CA ALA A 42 5.23 7.04 7.69
C ALA A 42 4.77 7.04 6.21
N ALA A 43 5.26 6.10 5.41
CA ALA A 43 4.86 5.94 4.02
C ALA A 43 3.38 5.54 3.90
N TYR A 44 2.92 4.56 4.69
CA TYR A 44 1.50 4.17 4.74
C TYR A 44 0.59 5.33 5.16
N ARG A 45 0.98 6.10 6.19
CA ARG A 45 0.22 7.30 6.62
C ARG A 45 0.14 8.34 5.52
N SER A 46 1.23 8.59 4.81
CA SER A 46 1.23 9.56 3.70
C SER A 46 0.26 9.16 2.58
N VAL A 47 0.15 7.86 2.27
CA VAL A 47 -0.82 7.37 1.28
C VAL A 47 -2.25 7.56 1.76
N LEU A 48 -2.54 7.24 3.04
CA LEU A 48 -3.86 7.44 3.63
C LEU A 48 -4.27 8.92 3.66
N ASP A 49 -3.34 9.82 3.99
CA ASP A 49 -3.59 11.26 4.01
C ASP A 49 -3.91 11.79 2.60
N GLN A 50 -3.22 11.29 1.56
CA GLN A 50 -3.52 11.62 0.17
C GLN A 50 -4.92 11.14 -0.23
N LEU A 51 -5.26 9.87 0.01
CA LEU A 51 -6.58 9.31 -0.30
C LEU A 51 -7.70 10.07 0.41
N LYS A 52 -7.48 10.46 1.66
CA LYS A 52 -8.42 11.28 2.42
C LYS A 52 -8.61 12.66 1.77
N ALA A 53 -7.54 13.32 1.37
CA ALA A 53 -7.62 14.63 0.72
C ALA A 53 -8.36 14.55 -0.63
N GLU A 54 -8.13 13.49 -1.42
CA GLU A 54 -8.84 13.24 -2.67
C GLU A 54 -10.34 13.00 -2.43
N LEU A 55 -10.69 12.20 -1.41
CA LEU A 55 -12.08 11.94 -1.02
C LEU A 55 -12.79 13.22 -0.53
N ASP A 56 -12.11 14.01 0.30
CA ASP A 56 -12.63 15.28 0.79
C ASP A 56 -12.82 16.29 -0.35
N GLY A 57 -11.91 16.32 -1.32
CA GLY A 57 -12.04 17.13 -2.54
C GLY A 57 -13.26 16.74 -3.36
N LEU A 58 -13.47 15.44 -3.58
CA LEU A 58 -14.62 14.93 -4.33
C LEU A 58 -15.97 15.28 -3.68
N ARG A 59 -15.99 15.31 -2.34
CA ARG A 59 -17.17 15.67 -1.54
C ARG A 59 -17.50 17.17 -1.59
N VAL A 60 -16.51 18.03 -1.83
CA VAL A 60 -16.71 19.47 -1.99
C VAL A 60 -17.24 19.82 -3.38
N GLU A 61 -16.98 18.98 -4.38
CA GLU A 61 -17.43 19.15 -5.77
C GLU A 61 -18.78 18.48 -6.10
N SER A 62 -19.36 17.71 -5.17
CA SER A 62 -20.69 17.07 -5.29
C SER A 62 -21.79 17.86 -4.59
#